data_AF-A6HUX5-F1
#
_entry.id   AF-A6HUX5-F1
#
_cell.length_a   1.000
_cell.length_b   1.000
_cell.length_c   1.000
_cell.angle_alpha   90.00
_cell.angle_beta   90.00
_cell.angle_gamma   90.00
#
_symmetry.space_group_name_H-M   'P 1'
#
loop_
_entity.id
_entity.type
_entity.pdbx_description
1 polymer ?
#
loop_
_entity_poly.entity_id
_entity_poly.type
_entity_poly.pdbx_seq_one_letter_code
_entity_poly.pdbx_strand_id
1 'polypeptide(L)'
;MDVSNQLARVCYSPDFENLKAEYLEQLPGMMELFSQFLGKQTWFVGEKITFVDFLAYDILDLHLIFEPKCLDAFPNLKDFVARFEGLKKISVYMKTSRFLRTPLYTRVATWGNK
;
A
#
# COMPACT_ATOMS: atom_id res chain seq x y z
N MET A 1 11.51 11.58 2.17
CA MET A 1 11.38 10.13 1.96
C MET A 1 9.90 9.82 2.02
N ASP A 2 9.35 9.18 0.98
CA ASP A 2 7.94 8.77 0.97
C ASP A 2 7.69 7.56 1.88
N VAL A 3 6.42 7.19 2.04
CA VAL A 3 5.98 6.13 2.97
C VAL A 3 6.51 4.76 2.56
N SER A 4 6.60 4.45 1.26
CA SER A 4 7.16 3.17 0.77
C SER A 4 8.65 3.03 1.07
N ASN A 5 9.44 4.11 0.92
CA ASN A 5 10.85 4.09 1.31
C ASN A 5 11.05 3.96 2.82
N GLN A 6 10.13 4.51 3.64
CA GLN A 6 10.18 4.32 5.10
C GLN A 6 9.95 2.85 5.47
N LEU A 7 8.95 2.19 4.90
CA LEU A 7 8.73 0.76 5.14
C LEU A 7 9.91 -0.08 4.62
N ALA A 8 10.45 0.25 3.44
CA ALA A 8 11.61 -0.44 2.91
C ALA A 8 12.80 -0.40 3.90
N ARG A 9 13.08 0.75 4.52
CA ARG A 9 14.15 0.84 5.54
C ARG A 9 13.95 -0.13 6.69
N VAL A 10 12.71 -0.31 7.15
CA VAL A 10 12.37 -1.30 8.18
C VAL A 10 12.63 -2.70 7.65
N CYS A 11 12.09 -3.04 6.48
CA CYS A 11 12.18 -4.39 5.90
C CYS A 11 13.59 -4.83 5.49
N TYR A 12 14.51 -3.89 5.19
CA TYR A 12 15.91 -4.20 4.90
C TYR A 12 16.83 -4.17 6.14
N SER A 13 16.32 -3.75 7.30
CA SER A 13 17.13 -3.67 8.52
C SER A 13 17.38 -5.07 9.12
N PRO A 14 18.59 -5.37 9.61
CA PRO A 14 18.81 -6.55 10.45
C PRO A 14 18.07 -6.45 11.79
N ASP A 15 17.66 -5.24 12.20
CA ASP A 15 16.89 -4.96 13.42
C ASP A 15 15.37 -4.89 13.15
N PHE A 16 14.90 -5.65 12.17
CA PHE A 16 13.53 -5.61 11.66
C PHE A 16 12.46 -5.73 12.76
N GLU A 17 12.61 -6.68 13.69
CA GLU A 17 11.59 -6.94 14.71
C GLU A 17 11.36 -5.74 15.65
N ASN A 18 12.42 -5.02 16.03
CA ASN A 18 12.31 -3.84 16.87
C ASN A 18 11.71 -2.66 16.10
N LEU A 19 12.23 -2.40 14.88
CA LEU A 19 11.76 -1.29 14.03
C LEU A 19 10.33 -1.50 13.52
N LYS A 20 9.90 -2.75 13.36
CA LYS A 20 8.53 -3.09 12.97
C LYS A 20 7.52 -2.59 14.01
N ALA A 21 7.80 -2.78 15.29
CA ALA A 21 6.89 -2.34 16.36
C ALA A 21 6.69 -0.81 16.30
N GLU A 22 7.78 -0.04 16.22
CA GLU A 22 7.73 1.41 16.07
C GLU A 22 7.00 1.85 14.80
N TYR A 23 7.26 1.16 13.68
CA TYR A 23 6.59 1.47 12.41
C TYR A 23 5.07 1.25 12.48
N LEU A 24 4.63 0.16 13.12
CA LEU A 24 3.21 -0.15 13.30
C LEU A 24 2.49 0.88 14.19
N GLU A 25 3.18 1.50 15.15
CA GLU A 25 2.60 2.60 15.95
C GLU A 25 2.35 3.86 15.12
N GLN A 26 3.20 4.14 14.14
CA GLN A 26 3.11 5.33 13.28
C GLN A 26 2.19 5.12 12.06
N LEU A 27 2.01 3.88 11.63
CA LEU A 27 1.26 3.51 10.42
C LEU A 27 -0.18 4.09 10.38
N PRO A 28 -0.99 4.05 11.45
CA PRO A 28 -2.34 4.64 11.42
C PRO A 28 -2.32 6.13 11.08
N GLY A 29 -1.36 6.89 11.61
CA GLY A 29 -1.23 8.32 11.31
C GLY A 29 -0.86 8.57 9.85
N MET A 30 -0.02 7.70 9.26
CA MET A 30 0.29 7.79 7.83
C MET A 30 -0.96 7.50 6.98
N MET A 31 -1.72 6.44 7.30
CA MET A 31 -2.95 6.09 6.59
C MET A 31 -4.04 7.17 6.75
N GLU A 32 -4.10 7.83 7.91
CA GLU A 32 -5.00 8.96 8.13
C GLU A 32 -4.72 10.10 7.16
N LEU A 33 -3.47 10.45 6.90
CA LEU A 33 -3.12 11.50 5.95
C LEU A 33 -3.59 11.17 4.52
N PHE A 34 -3.43 9.92 4.07
CA PHE A 34 -3.98 9.46 2.79
C PHE A 34 -5.50 9.53 2.77
N SER A 35 -6.15 9.09 3.85
CA SER A 35 -7.60 9.09 3.98
C SER A 35 -8.18 10.50 3.94
N GLN A 36 -7.58 11.45 4.66
CA GLN A 36 -7.98 12.85 4.67
C GLN A 36 -7.80 13.50 3.30
N PHE A 37 -6.67 13.21 2.64
CA PHE A 37 -6.37 13.78 1.33
C PHE A 37 -7.30 13.26 0.22
N LEU A 38 -7.60 11.95 0.21
CA LEU A 38 -8.62 11.38 -0.69
C LEU A 38 -10.01 11.98 -0.37
N GLY A 39 -10.33 12.09 0.93
CA GLY A 39 -11.59 12.65 1.41
C GLY A 39 -12.79 11.88 0.83
N LYS A 40 -13.63 12.61 0.08
CA LYS A 40 -14.83 12.08 -0.61
C LYS A 40 -14.62 11.88 -2.11
N GLN A 41 -13.42 12.12 -2.62
CA GLN A 41 -13.14 12.00 -4.05
C GLN A 41 -13.12 10.53 -4.47
N THR A 42 -13.37 10.28 -5.76
CA THR A 42 -13.32 8.91 -6.30
C THR A 42 -11.88 8.44 -6.48
N TRP A 43 -11.02 9.36 -6.91
CA TRP A 43 -9.59 9.20 -7.16
C TRP A 43 -8.82 10.32 -6.45
N PHE A 44 -7.51 10.16 -6.30
CA PHE A 44 -6.65 11.13 -5.59
C PHE A 44 -6.60 12.51 -6.27
N VAL A 45 -6.96 12.61 -7.55
CA VAL A 45 -7.04 13.87 -8.31
C VAL A 45 -8.46 14.06 -8.89
N GLY A 46 -9.49 13.83 -8.08
CA GLY A 46 -10.87 14.12 -8.43
C GLY A 46 -11.66 12.93 -8.95
N GLU A 47 -12.39 13.16 -10.04
CA GLU A 47 -13.35 12.19 -10.59
C GLU A 47 -12.75 11.26 -11.65
N LYS A 48 -11.58 11.63 -12.20
CA LYS A 48 -10.90 10.84 -13.23
C LYS A 48 -9.65 10.21 -12.64
N ILE A 49 -9.46 8.93 -12.95
CA ILE A 49 -8.23 8.23 -12.61
C ILE A 49 -7.05 8.87 -13.34
N THR A 50 -5.93 8.98 -12.64
CA THR A 50 -4.65 9.44 -13.16
C THR A 50 -3.55 8.45 -12.78
N PHE A 51 -2.32 8.69 -13.22
CA PHE A 51 -1.20 7.82 -12.86
C PHE A 51 -0.90 7.83 -11.34
N VAL A 52 -1.28 8.89 -10.61
CA VAL A 52 -1.02 8.97 -9.17
C VAL A 52 -1.84 7.94 -8.39
N ASP A 53 -3.01 7.53 -8.91
CA ASP A 53 -3.83 6.49 -8.29
C ASP A 53 -3.15 5.12 -8.35
N PHE A 54 -2.33 4.87 -9.36
CA PHE A 54 -1.52 3.65 -9.43
C PHE A 54 -0.42 3.65 -8.38
N LEU A 55 0.22 4.81 -8.15
CA LEU A 55 1.24 4.97 -7.10
C LEU A 55 0.61 4.85 -5.70
N ALA A 56 -0.55 5.46 -5.50
CA ALA A 56 -1.28 5.36 -4.24
C ALA A 56 -1.74 3.92 -3.98
N TYR A 57 -2.25 3.21 -5.00
CA TYR A 57 -2.59 1.79 -4.88
C TYR A 57 -1.38 0.94 -4.50
N ASP A 58 -0.24 1.11 -5.18
CA ASP A 58 0.98 0.33 -4.89
C ASP A 58 1.45 0.55 -3.43
N ILE A 59 1.41 1.79 -2.94
CA ILE A 59 1.71 2.10 -1.55
C ILE A 59 0.68 1.43 -0.61
N LEU A 60 -0.62 1.55 -0.86
CA LEU A 60 -1.63 0.99 0.03
C LEU A 60 -1.63 -0.55 0.03
N ASP A 61 -1.45 -1.19 -1.13
CA ASP A 61 -1.34 -2.65 -1.24
C ASP A 61 -0.09 -3.17 -0.50
N LEU A 62 1.04 -2.47 -0.64
CA LEU A 62 2.26 -2.76 0.11
C LEU A 62 2.00 -2.79 1.63
N HIS A 63 1.25 -1.81 2.15
CA HIS A 63 0.91 -1.76 3.59
C HIS A 63 -0.14 -2.79 3.99
N LEU A 64 -1.10 -3.12 3.12
CA LEU A 64 -2.05 -4.21 3.36
C LEU A 64 -1.36 -5.58 3.42
N ILE A 65 -0.32 -5.80 2.62
CA ILE A 65 0.47 -7.04 2.71
C ILE A 65 1.30 -7.05 4.00
N PHE A 66 1.80 -5.89 4.44
CA PHE A 66 2.59 -5.76 5.66
C PHE A 66 1.76 -5.89 6.95
N GLU A 67 0.63 -5.21 7.02
CA GLU A 67 -0.32 -5.20 8.13
C GLU A 67 -1.76 -5.22 7.58
N PRO A 68 -2.41 -6.40 7.47
CA PRO A 68 -3.70 -6.55 6.79
C PRO A 68 -4.86 -5.70 7.34
N LYS A 69 -4.75 -5.22 8.58
CA LYS A 69 -5.78 -4.40 9.23
C LYS A 69 -5.48 -2.91 9.18
N CYS A 70 -4.40 -2.47 8.52
CA CYS A 70 -3.97 -1.07 8.53
C CYS A 70 -5.02 -0.09 7.95
N LEU A 71 -5.95 -0.59 7.13
CA LEU A 71 -7.02 0.22 6.53
C LEU A 71 -8.40 0.08 7.22
N ASP A 72 -8.54 -0.73 8.28
CA ASP A 72 -9.87 -1.01 8.88
C ASP A 72 -10.53 0.25 9.47
N ALA A 73 -9.74 1.21 9.94
CA ALA A 73 -10.21 2.50 10.42
C ALA A 73 -10.53 3.51 9.30
N PHE A 74 -10.21 3.19 8.03
CA PHE A 74 -10.27 4.12 6.90
C PHE A 74 -11.13 3.55 5.75
N PRO A 75 -12.47 3.57 5.87
CA PRO A 75 -13.37 2.97 4.87
C PRO A 75 -13.15 3.52 3.46
N ASN A 76 -12.86 4.80 3.30
CA ASN A 76 -12.61 5.41 2.00
C ASN A 76 -11.35 4.86 1.30
N LEU A 77 -10.32 4.48 2.06
CA LEU A 77 -9.13 3.82 1.51
C LEU A 77 -9.42 2.37 1.12
N LYS A 78 -10.21 1.63 1.91
CA LYS A 78 -10.68 0.29 1.53
C LYS A 78 -11.50 0.33 0.25
N ASP A 79 -12.40 1.30 0.14
CA ASP A 79 -13.20 1.53 -1.06
C ASP A 79 -12.34 1.91 -2.26
N PHE A 80 -11.30 2.73 -2.07
CA PHE A 80 -10.34 3.07 -3.11
C PHE A 80 -9.60 1.83 -3.64
N VAL A 81 -9.06 0.99 -2.75
CA VAL A 81 -8.36 -0.25 -3.13
C VAL A 81 -9.30 -1.17 -3.90
N ALA A 82 -10.50 -1.42 -3.37
CA ALA A 82 -11.50 -2.27 -4.03
C ALA A 82 -11.91 -1.73 -5.41
N ARG A 83 -12.06 -0.41 -5.53
CA ARG A 83 -12.40 0.26 -6.80
C ARG A 83 -11.28 0.13 -7.83
N PHE A 84 -10.03 0.30 -7.40
CA PHE A 84 -8.85 0.17 -8.27
C PHE A 84 -8.72 -1.26 -8.80
N GLU A 85 -8.80 -2.26 -7.92
CA GLU A 85 -8.74 -3.68 -8.30
C GLU A 85 -9.95 -4.11 -9.17
N GLY A 86 -11.09 -3.44 -8.99
CA GLY A 86 -12.31 -3.63 -9.78
C GLY A 86 -12.25 -3.05 -11.20
N LEU A 87 -11.25 -2.23 -11.55
CA LEU A 87 -11.11 -1.72 -12.92
C LEU A 87 -10.95 -2.88 -13.90
N LYS A 88 -11.79 -2.93 -14.94
CA LYS A 88 -11.87 -4.07 -15.87
C LYS A 88 -10.51 -4.59 -16.34
N LYS A 89 -9.60 -3.70 -16.76
CA LYS A 89 -8.26 -4.09 -17.25
C LYS A 89 -7.33 -4.55 -16.11
N ILE A 90 -7.42 -3.94 -14.92
CA ILE A 90 -6.65 -4.32 -13.74
C ILE A 90 -7.10 -5.67 -13.22
N SER A 91 -8.41 -5.85 -13.01
CA SER A 91 -9.01 -7.13 -12.58
C SER A 91 -8.63 -8.30 -13.51
N VAL A 92 -8.63 -8.07 -14.83
CA VAL A 92 -8.18 -9.08 -15.79
C VAL A 92 -6.68 -9.33 -15.64
N TYR A 93 -5.86 -8.29 -15.54
CA TYR A 93 -4.41 -8.40 -15.39
C TYR A 93 -4.01 -9.19 -14.13
N MET A 94 -4.61 -8.89 -12.99
CA MET A 94 -4.32 -9.54 -11.69
C MET A 94 -4.64 -11.04 -11.68
N LYS A 95 -5.46 -11.52 -12.61
CA LYS A 95 -5.79 -12.95 -12.79
C LYS A 95 -4.83 -13.68 -13.73
N THR A 96 -3.89 -12.98 -14.37
CA THR A 96 -2.93 -13.59 -15.29
C THR A 96 -1.65 -14.01 -14.57
N SER A 97 -0.91 -14.97 -15.15
CA SER A 97 0.42 -15.37 -14.67
C SER A 97 1.49 -14.27 -14.77
N ARG A 98 1.18 -13.14 -15.41
CA ARG A 98 2.08 -11.98 -15.50
C ARG A 98 1.97 -11.06 -14.29
N PHE A 99 0.90 -11.19 -13.49
CA PHE A 99 0.76 -10.41 -12.28
C PHE A 99 1.70 -10.95 -11.20
N LEU A 100 2.57 -10.08 -10.71
CA LEU A 100 3.53 -10.38 -9.66
C LEU A 100 3.20 -9.51 -8.46
N ARG A 101 2.61 -10.12 -7.43
CA ARG A 101 2.33 -9.45 -6.15
C ARG A 101 3.49 -9.59 -5.16
N THR A 102 4.26 -10.68 -5.27
CA THR A 102 5.44 -10.95 -4.46
C THR A 102 6.55 -11.55 -5.33
N PRO A 103 7.83 -11.48 -4.90
CA PRO A 103 8.34 -10.78 -3.72
C PRO A 103 8.22 -9.25 -3.84
N LEU A 104 8.02 -8.58 -2.71
CA LEU A 104 7.93 -7.11 -2.64
C LEU A 104 9.30 -6.44 -2.74
N TYR A 105 10.31 -7.06 -2.10
CA TYR A 105 11.66 -6.56 -2.02
C TYR A 105 12.67 -7.58 -2.55
N THR A 106 13.91 -7.14 -2.72
CA THR A 106 14.98 -8.01 -3.18
C THR A 106 15.35 -9.05 -2.11
N ARG A 107 16.09 -10.08 -2.51
CA ARG A 107 16.44 -11.23 -1.65
C ARG A 107 17.16 -10.88 -0.35
N VAL A 108 17.83 -9.72 -0.30
CA VAL A 108 18.60 -9.27 0.86
C VAL A 108 17.74 -8.57 1.92
N ALA A 109 16.46 -8.31 1.65
CA ALA A 109 15.54 -7.80 2.67
C ALA A 109 15.25 -8.88 3.73
N THR A 110 15.09 -8.45 4.97
CA THR A 110 14.68 -9.29 6.11
C THR A 110 13.22 -9.73 5.98
N TRP A 111 12.36 -8.86 5.44
CA TRP A 111 10.94 -9.15 5.21
C TRP A 111 10.54 -8.79 3.77
N GLY A 112 9.53 -9.49 3.22
CA GLY A 112 9.00 -9.24 1.87
C GLY A 112 9.91 -9.71 0.72
N ASN A 113 10.93 -10.52 1.04
CA ASN A 113 11.90 -11.05 0.07
C ASN A 113 11.43 -12.34 -0.64
N LYS A 114 10.19 -12.76 -0.40
CA LYS A 114 9.55 -13.98 -0.95
C LYS A 114 8.15 -13.65 -1.44
#